data_AF-A0A0R2DPL5-F1
#
_entry.id   AF-A0A0R2DPL5-F1
#
_cell.length_a   1.000
_cell.length_b   1.000
_cell.length_c   1.000
_cell.angle_alpha   90.00
_cell.angle_beta   90.00
_cell.angle_gamma   90.00
#
_symmetry.space_group_name_H-M   'P 1'
#
loop_
_entity.id
_entity.type
_entity.pdbx_description
1 polymer ?
#
loop_
_entity_poly.entity_id
_entity_poly.type
_entity_poly.pdbx_seq_one_letter_code
_entity_poly.pdbx_strand_id
1 'polypeptide(L)' 'MFTFESDDYGKSYILLIPADSQPEEQVDVLAFSFDPDENGEANDAELHDIESDEEWDMVEGVLDTFLNDEKMQ' A
#
# COMPACT_ATOMS: atom_id res chain seq x y z
N MET A 1 -5.70 7.16 -0.10
CA MET A 1 -5.07 6.05 -0.85
C MET A 1 -3.62 6.39 -1.05
N PHE A 2 -2.75 5.40 -0.96
CA PHE A 2 -1.31 5.55 -1.12
C PHE A 2 -0.81 4.49 -2.11
N THR A 3 0.20 4.81 -2.91
CA THR A 3 0.82 3.86 -3.84
C THR A 3 2.33 3.94 -3.71
N PHE A 4 3.02 2.81 -3.85
CA PHE A 4 4.47 2.75 -3.90
C PHE A 4 4.94 1.66 -4.85
N GLU A 5 6.16 1.81 -5.36
CA GLU A 5 6.84 0.81 -6.18
C GLU A 5 7.81 0.02 -5.29
N SER A 6 7.78 -1.30 -5.40
CA SER A 6 8.78 -2.16 -4.75
C SER A 6 9.84 -2.56 -5.76
N ASP A 7 11.06 -2.08 -5.53
CA ASP A 7 12.24 -2.52 -6.30
C ASP A 7 12.54 -4.02 -6.09
N ASP A 8 12.19 -4.56 -4.92
CA ASP A 8 12.47 -5.96 -4.55
C ASP A 8 11.60 -6.95 -5.32
N TYR A 9 10.32 -6.60 -5.53
CA TYR A 9 9.37 -7.43 -6.27
C TYR A 9 9.17 -6.98 -7.72
N GLY A 10 9.66 -5.79 -8.09
CA GLY A 10 9.44 -5.18 -9.39
C GLY A 10 7.96 -4.94 -9.69
N LYS A 11 7.17 -4.63 -8.65
CA LYS A 11 5.72 -4.46 -8.70
C LYS A 11 5.31 -3.15 -8.03
N SER A 12 4.18 -2.62 -8.45
CA SER A 12 3.53 -1.49 -7.79
C SER A 12 2.44 -1.97 -6.84
N TYR A 13 2.32 -1.30 -5.70
CA TYR A 13 1.35 -1.62 -4.65
C TYR A 13 0.47 -0.41 -4.37
N ILE A 14 -0.81 -0.68 -4.10
CA ILE A 14 -1.80 0.31 -3.68
C ILE A 14 -2.38 -0.07 -2.32
N LEU A 15 -2.38 0.90 -1.40
CA LEU A 15 -2.90 0.79 -0.05
C LEU A 15 -4.13 1.69 0.11
N LEU A 16 -5.22 1.09 0.54
CA LEU A 16 -6.49 1.75 0.80
C LEU A 16 -6.75 1.72 2.30
N ILE A 17 -6.67 2.90 2.92
CA ILE A 17 -7.02 3.10 4.32
C ILE A 17 -8.47 3.59 4.37
N PRO A 18 -9.39 2.84 5.00
CA PRO A 18 -10.76 3.28 5.20
C PRO A 18 -10.80 4.57 6.03
N ALA A 19 -11.60 5.55 5.61
CA ALA A 19 -11.68 6.86 6.29
C ALA A 19 -12.32 6.80 7.69
N ASP A 20 -12.99 5.71 8.02
CA ASP A 20 -13.55 5.41 9.33
C ASP A 20 -12.55 4.71 10.27
N SER A 21 -11.35 4.39 9.79
CA SER A 21 -10.29 3.83 10.63
C SER A 21 -9.85 4.87 11.65
N GLN A 22 -9.98 4.55 12.94
CA GLN A 22 -9.49 5.41 14.00
C GLN A 22 -8.01 5.16 14.25
N PRO A 23 -7.20 6.21 14.47
CA PRO A 23 -5.75 6.07 14.69
C PRO A 23 -5.39 5.34 15.99
N GLU A 24 -6.36 5.11 16.88
CA GLU A 24 -6.18 4.38 18.15
C GLU A 24 -6.53 2.88 18.04
N GLU A 25 -7.06 2.44 16.89
CA GLU A 25 -7.41 1.05 16.60
C GLU A 25 -6.49 0.48 15.51
N GLN A 26 -6.39 -0.86 15.42
CA GLN A 26 -5.70 -1.52 14.30
C GLN A 26 -6.36 -1.05 13.00
N VAL A 27 -5.59 -0.37 12.16
CA VAL A 27 -6.08 0.12 10.87
C VAL A 27 -6.15 -1.07 9.92
N ASP A 28 -7.37 -1.51 9.59
CA ASP A 28 -7.60 -2.53 8.58
C ASP A 28 -7.32 -1.95 7.19
N VAL A 29 -6.07 -2.07 6.73
CA VAL A 29 -5.64 -1.62 5.41
C VAL A 29 -5.92 -2.70 4.38
N LEU A 30 -6.49 -2.29 3.25
CA LEU A 30 -6.59 -3.14 2.07
C LEU A 30 -5.40 -2.84 1.15
N ALA A 31 -4.60 -3.87 0.87
CA ALA A 31 -3.43 -3.75 0.00
C ALA A 31 -3.56 -4.67 -1.22
N PHE A 32 -3.22 -4.15 -2.39
CA PHE A 32 -3.21 -4.88 -3.65
C PHE A 32 -1.95 -4.53 -4.43
N SER A 33 -1.47 -5.46 -5.23
CA SER A 33 -0.51 -5.16 -6.29
C SER A 33 -1.24 -4.79 -7.57
N PHE A 34 -0.61 -3.98 -8.42
CA PHE A 34 -1.19 -3.56 -9.69
C PHE A 34 -0.10 -3.34 -10.74
N ASP A 35 -0.47 -3.52 -12.00
CA ASP A 35 0.39 -3.15 -13.13
C ASP A 35 0.08 -1.71 -13.55
N PRO A 36 1.03 -0.76 -13.35
CA PRO A 36 0.80 0.64 -13.71
C PRO A 36 0.64 0.82 -15.23
N ASP A 37 -0.15 1.81 -15.62
CA ASP A 37 -0.27 2.21 -17.02
C ASP A 37 1.01 2.91 -17.56
N GLU A 38 1.00 3.33 -18.82
CA GLU A 38 2.14 4.04 -19.44
C GLU A 38 2.54 5.35 -18.71
N ASN A 39 1.68 5.89 -17.84
CA ASN A 39 1.93 7.08 -17.03
C ASN A 39 2.30 6.75 -15.58
N GLY A 40 2.34 5.47 -15.19
CA GLY A 40 2.60 5.07 -13.81
C GLY A 40 1.36 5.06 -12.91
N GLU A 41 0.15 5.21 -13.47
CA GLU A 41 -1.09 5.35 -12.69
C GLU A 41 -1.92 4.06 -12.66
N ALA A 42 -2.74 3.93 -11.61
CA ALA A 42 -3.58 2.76 -11.35
C ALA A 42 -5.01 2.87 -11.94
N ASN A 43 -5.29 3.83 -12.84
CA ASN A 43 -6.67 4.17 -13.24
C ASN A 43 -7.44 3.01 -13.91
N ASP A 44 -6.74 2.24 -14.75
CA ASP A 44 -7.27 1.06 -15.45
C ASP A 44 -6.44 -0.20 -15.12
N ALA A 45 -5.70 -0.16 -13.99
CA ALA A 45 -4.86 -1.28 -13.60
C ALA A 45 -5.70 -2.40 -12.99
N GLU A 46 -5.38 -3.65 -13.37
CA GLU A 46 -5.93 -4.81 -12.68
C GLU A 46 -5.30 -4.88 -11.29
N LEU A 47 -6.16 -5.00 -10.26
CA LEU A 47 -5.72 -5.19 -8.89
C LEU A 47 -5.57 -6.68 -8.62
N HIS A 48 -4.44 -7.06 -8.06
CA HIS A 48 -4.11 -8.42 -7.66
C HIS A 48 -3.92 -8.48 -6.15
N ASP A 49 -4.59 -9.45 -5.52
CA ASP A 49 -4.47 -9.68 -4.09
C ASP A 49 -3.04 -10.06 -3.72
N ILE A 50 -2.60 -9.60 -2.54
CA ILE A 50 -1.31 -10.00 -1.96
C ILE A 50 -1.53 -11.28 -1.18
N GLU A 51 -0.95 -12.39 -1.65
CA GLU A 51 -1.06 -13.70 -1.01
C GLU A 51 0.18 -14.09 -0.20
N SER A 52 1.31 -13.40 -0.42
CA SER A 52 2.58 -13.72 0.23
C SER A 52 2.75 -12.97 1.54
N ASP A 53 3.08 -13.70 2.61
CA ASP A 53 3.44 -13.11 3.91
C ASP A 53 4.62 -12.13 3.78
N GLU A 54 5.60 -12.43 2.91
CA GLU A 54 6.77 -11.56 2.70
C GLU A 54 6.40 -10.24 2.00
N GLU A 55 5.38 -10.25 1.13
CA GLU A 55 4.87 -9.02 0.51
C GLU A 55 4.07 -8.20 1.55
N TRP A 56 3.31 -8.87 2.42
CA TRP A 56 2.61 -8.23 3.53
C TRP A 56 3.55 -7.58 4.53
N ASP A 57 4.62 -8.27 4.95
CA ASP A 57 5.65 -7.73 5.86
C ASP A 57 6.27 -6.44 5.30
N MET A 58 6.51 -6.38 3.99
CA MET A 58 7.00 -5.17 3.32
C MET A 58 5.94 -4.06 3.35
N VAL A 59 4.69 -4.36 2.98
CA VAL A 59 3.59 -3.39 2.95
C VAL A 59 3.39 -2.78 4.34
N GLU A 60 3.39 -3.61 5.39
CA GLU A 60 3.30 -3.16 6.77
C GLU A 60 4.50 -2.28 7.16
N GLY A 61 5.72 -2.64 6.76
CA GLY A 61 6.92 -1.83 7.04
C GLY A 61 6.89 -0.45 6.38
N VAL A 62 6.42 -0.36 5.13
CA VAL A 62 6.23 0.91 4.41
C VAL A 62 5.12 1.74 5.07
N LEU A 63 4.00 1.09 5.42
CA LEU A 63 2.88 1.73 6.10
C LEU A 63 3.26 2.27 7.47
N ASP A 64 3.95 1.47 8.29
CA ASP A 64 4.42 1.89 9.62
C ASP A 64 5.39 3.06 9.50
N THR A 65 6.29 3.04 8.51
CA THR A 65 7.15 4.18 8.22
C THR A 65 6.32 5.41 7.86
N PHE A 66 5.34 5.30 6.96
CA PHE A 66 4.49 6.41 6.53
C PHE A 66 3.68 7.01 7.70
N LEU A 67 2.97 6.18 8.47
CA LEU A 67 2.15 6.60 9.61
C LEU A 67 2.99 7.15 10.77
N ASN A 68 4.20 6.62 10.98
CA ASN A 68 5.12 7.16 11.99
C ASN A 68 5.85 8.42 11.52
N ASP A 69 6.09 8.58 10.22
CA ASP A 69 6.67 9.78 9.62
C ASP A 69 5.64 10.93 9.56
N GLU A 70 4.34 10.64 9.62
CA GLU A 70 3.29 11.63 9.92
C GLU A 70 3.39 12.26 11.33
N LYS A 71 4.44 11.97 12.12
CA LYS A 71 4.91 12.88 13.19
C LYS A 71 5.62 14.14 12.67
N MET A 72 5.78 14.28 11.36
CA MET A 72 6.09 15.54 10.69
C MET A 72 4.86 16.11 9.97
N GLN A 73 3.85 16.52 10.74
CA GLN A 73 2.99 17.68 10.43
C GLN A 73 2.24 18.20 11.65
#